data_AF-A0AAX2R599-F1
#
_entry.id   AF-A0AAX2R599-F1
#
_cell.length_a   1.000
_cell.length_b   1.000
_cell.length_c   1.000
_cell.angle_alpha   90.00
_cell.angle_beta   90.00
_cell.angle_gamma   90.00
#
_symmetry.space_group_name_H-M   'P 1'
#
loop_
_entity.id
_entity.type
_entity.pdbx_description
1 polymer ?
#
loop_
_entity_poly.entity_id
_entity_poly.type
_entity_poly.pdbx_seq_one_letter_code
_entity_poly.pdbx_strand_id
1 'polypeptide(L)'
;MSKVFAIYPLDKSSSTSFLNRIHTFETRILGDAWHCYKVHFSDDDHERCIQQSMESHFIFFMGHGGDTQLHGACAKYGEMTIDFTAAQENKDFYDKEVFIDANNINVFREKVFFCFSCNSNKNNSKSLARLSKTYGIEAFVGFGNIPTDYIEGDLSQKGV
;
A
#
# COMPACT_ATOMS: atom_id res chain seq x y z
N MET A 1 1.82 14.74 17.53
CA MET A 1 2.31 13.43 17.05
C MET A 1 1.09 12.66 16.57
N SER A 2 1.10 12.19 15.32
CA SER A 2 -0.04 11.46 14.75
C SER A 2 -0.21 10.12 15.47
N LYS A 3 -1.46 9.69 15.68
CA LYS A 3 -1.76 8.36 16.23
C LYS A 3 -1.78 7.31 15.12
N VAL A 4 -2.14 7.74 13.91
CA VAL A 4 -2.29 6.91 12.71
C VAL A 4 -1.36 7.42 11.62
N PHE A 5 -0.58 6.51 11.05
CA PHE A 5 0.33 6.80 9.95
C PHE A 5 -0.06 5.98 8.72
N ALA A 6 -0.39 6.66 7.64
CA ALA A 6 -0.75 6.05 6.37
C ALA A 6 0.39 6.16 5.36
N ILE A 7 0.94 5.02 4.99
CA ILE A 7 1.89 4.82 3.91
C ILE A 7 1.10 4.72 2.61
N TYR A 8 1.22 5.72 1.74
CA TYR A 8 0.51 5.75 0.47
C TYR A 8 1.48 6.02 -0.69
N PRO A 9 2.04 4.97 -1.29
CA PRO A 9 2.95 5.11 -2.42
C PRO A 9 2.29 5.75 -3.64
N LEU A 10 3.04 6.58 -4.36
CA LEU A 10 2.56 7.17 -5.60
C LEU A 10 2.39 6.10 -6.69
N ASP A 11 1.21 6.14 -7.31
CA ASP A 11 0.84 5.29 -8.43
C ASP A 11 0.39 6.19 -9.59
N LYS A 12 1.24 6.29 -10.63
CA LYS A 12 0.96 7.14 -11.80
C LYS A 12 -0.15 6.58 -12.69
N SER A 13 -0.40 5.28 -12.65
CA SER A 13 -1.51 4.65 -13.37
C SER A 13 -2.88 5.01 -12.78
N SER A 14 -2.92 5.63 -11.60
CA SER A 14 -4.13 6.01 -10.86
C SER A 14 -5.01 4.82 -10.44
N SER A 15 -4.54 3.59 -10.56
CA SER A 15 -5.27 2.37 -10.20
C SER A 15 -5.58 2.25 -8.70
N THR A 16 -4.81 2.93 -7.84
CA THR A 16 -5.06 3.02 -6.39
C THR A 16 -5.80 4.30 -5.97
N SER A 17 -6.25 5.14 -6.91
CA SER A 17 -6.88 6.44 -6.61
C SER A 17 -8.14 6.35 -5.75
N PHE A 18 -8.85 5.21 -5.80
CA PHE A 18 -10.03 4.96 -4.95
C PHE A 18 -9.70 4.99 -3.45
N LEU A 19 -8.46 4.63 -3.06
CA LEU A 19 -8.00 4.69 -1.67
C LEU A 19 -7.88 6.14 -1.15
N ASN A 20 -7.78 7.14 -2.04
CA ASN A 20 -7.74 8.55 -1.64
C ASN A 20 -9.02 9.01 -0.91
N ARG A 21 -10.13 8.27 -1.05
CA ARG A 21 -11.35 8.50 -0.27
C ARG A 21 -11.13 8.29 1.22
N ILE A 22 -10.33 7.26 1.60
CA ILE A 22 -9.95 7.00 3.00
C ILE A 22 -9.15 8.20 3.52
N HIS A 23 -8.08 8.59 2.82
CA HIS A 23 -7.28 9.74 3.22
C HIS A 23 -8.13 11.01 3.38
N THR A 24 -8.99 11.32 2.41
CA THR A 24 -9.84 12.52 2.45
C THR A 24 -10.79 12.50 3.64
N PHE A 25 -11.39 11.35 3.93
CA PHE A 25 -12.32 11.20 5.06
C PHE A 25 -11.59 11.29 6.39
N GLU A 26 -10.51 10.53 6.59
CA GLU A 26 -9.77 10.49 7.84
C GLU A 26 -9.09 11.82 8.16
N THR A 27 -8.59 12.56 7.15
CA THR A 27 -8.08 13.92 7.37
C THR A 27 -9.15 14.85 7.95
N ARG A 28 -10.43 14.68 7.57
CA ARG A 28 -11.53 15.50 8.12
C ARG A 28 -11.92 15.09 9.54
N ILE A 29 -11.86 13.80 9.85
CA ILE A 29 -12.33 13.26 11.13
C ILE A 29 -11.23 13.31 12.20
N LEU A 30 -10.02 12.91 11.85
CA LEU A 30 -8.90 12.74 12.79
C LEU A 30 -7.97 13.96 12.85
N GLY A 31 -7.98 14.84 11.84
CA GLY A 31 -7.10 16.01 11.78
C GLY A 31 -5.65 15.63 12.03
N ASP A 32 -5.01 16.27 13.01
CA ASP A 32 -3.59 16.07 13.38
C ASP A 32 -3.27 14.65 13.88
N ALA A 33 -4.28 13.85 14.23
CA ALA A 33 -4.06 12.45 14.61
C ALA A 33 -3.82 11.53 13.39
N TRP A 34 -4.12 11.99 12.18
CA TRP A 34 -3.89 11.28 10.92
C TRP A 34 -2.77 11.93 10.12
N HIS A 35 -1.74 11.14 9.82
CA HIS A 35 -0.68 11.54 8.89
C HIS A 35 -0.69 10.61 7.68
N CYS A 36 -0.86 11.15 6.48
CA CYS A 36 -0.70 10.39 5.24
C CYS A 36 0.59 10.80 4.53
N TYR A 37 1.54 9.88 4.49
CA TYR A 37 2.81 10.02 3.80
C TYR A 37 2.66 9.51 2.36
N LYS A 38 2.80 10.43 1.40
CA LYS A 38 2.85 10.09 -0.02
C LYS A 38 4.28 9.69 -0.40
N VAL A 39 4.53 8.41 -0.63
CA VAL A 39 5.88 7.91 -0.95
C VAL A 39 6.18 8.16 -2.43
N HIS A 40 7.31 8.79 -2.72
CA HIS A 40 7.77 9.20 -4.05
C HIS A 40 8.82 8.23 -4.61
N PHE A 41 9.14 8.38 -5.89
CA PHE A 41 10.10 7.56 -6.64
C PHE A 41 11.56 7.82 -6.24
N SER A 42 11.93 7.46 -5.01
CA SER A 42 13.28 7.62 -4.44
C SER A 42 13.47 6.70 -3.25
N ASP A 43 14.63 6.03 -3.16
CA ASP A 43 14.95 5.16 -2.03
C ASP A 43 15.00 5.93 -0.70
N ASP A 44 15.55 7.14 -0.71
CA ASP A 44 15.60 8.03 0.46
C ASP A 44 14.19 8.36 0.97
N ASP A 45 13.21 8.51 0.08
CA ASP A 45 11.82 8.81 0.46
C ASP A 45 11.10 7.59 1.03
N HIS A 46 11.38 6.40 0.49
CA HIS A 46 10.90 5.13 1.05
C HIS A 46 11.47 4.88 2.45
N GLU A 47 12.78 5.09 2.64
CA GLU A 47 13.42 4.94 3.94
C GLU A 47 12.88 5.95 4.95
N ARG A 48 12.75 7.22 4.56
CA ARG A 48 12.17 8.27 5.40
C ARG A 48 10.73 7.94 5.82
N CYS A 49 9.92 7.41 4.91
CA CYS A 49 8.58 6.96 5.21
C CYS A 49 8.57 5.89 6.31
N ILE A 50 9.45 4.88 6.21
CA ILE A 50 9.56 3.83 7.22
C ILE A 50 9.98 4.43 8.57
N GLN A 51 11.02 5.26 8.60
CA GLN A 51 11.50 5.90 9.84
C GLN A 51 10.40 6.71 10.53
N GLN A 52 9.65 7.52 9.80
CA GLN A 52 8.57 8.33 10.39
C GLN A 52 7.38 7.50 10.87
N SER A 53 7.09 6.38 10.18
CA SER A 53 6.00 5.50 10.56
C SER A 53 6.22 4.81 11.92
N MET A 54 7.47 4.68 12.37
CA MET A 54 7.83 4.01 13.62
C MET A 54 7.25 4.71 14.86
N GLU A 55 6.93 6.00 14.78
CA GLU A 55 6.36 6.78 15.88
C GLU A 55 4.87 6.52 16.12
N SER A 56 4.16 5.92 15.14
CA SER A 56 2.72 5.68 15.23
C SER A 56 2.39 4.22 15.57
N HIS A 57 1.34 4.01 16.36
CA HIS A 57 0.90 2.66 16.72
C HIS A 57 -0.02 2.02 15.66
N PHE A 58 -0.82 2.84 14.98
CA PHE A 58 -1.67 2.39 13.88
C PHE A 58 -1.01 2.72 12.53
N ILE A 59 -0.77 1.68 11.74
CA ILE A 59 -0.15 1.80 10.41
C ILE A 59 -1.17 1.41 9.36
N PHE A 60 -1.34 2.26 8.36
CA PHE A 60 -2.20 2.03 7.21
C PHE A 60 -1.30 1.94 5.98
N PHE A 61 -1.24 0.80 5.31
CA PHE A 61 -0.66 0.72 3.97
C PHE A 61 -1.77 0.87 2.94
N MET A 62 -1.63 1.80 2.01
CA MET A 62 -2.64 2.11 1.00
C MET A 62 -2.00 2.08 -0.39
N GLY A 63 -2.06 0.94 -1.07
CA GLY A 63 -1.38 0.80 -2.35
C GLY A 63 -1.44 -0.61 -2.90
N HIS A 64 -0.50 -0.88 -3.80
CA HIS A 64 -0.37 -2.18 -4.43
C HIS A 64 0.41 -3.18 -3.59
N GLY A 65 0.26 -4.45 -3.96
CA GLY A 65 0.98 -5.54 -3.34
C GLY A 65 0.35 -6.88 -3.68
N GLY A 66 0.86 -7.91 -3.02
CA GLY A 66 0.46 -9.28 -3.20
C GLY A 66 0.43 -10.04 -1.88
N ASP A 67 0.57 -11.35 -1.97
CA ASP A 67 0.54 -12.21 -0.79
C ASP A 67 1.82 -12.13 0.04
N THR A 68 2.99 -11.88 -0.56
CA THR A 68 4.29 -11.85 0.13
C THR A 68 4.88 -10.47 0.32
N GLN A 69 4.40 -9.44 -0.38
CA GLN A 69 5.02 -8.12 -0.40
C GLN A 69 4.03 -6.99 -0.68
N LEU A 70 4.42 -5.76 -0.32
CA LEU A 70 3.73 -4.52 -0.62
C LEU A 70 4.64 -3.63 -1.46
N HIS A 71 4.05 -2.95 -2.44
CA HIS A 71 4.80 -2.20 -3.43
C HIS A 71 5.04 -0.76 -3.00
N GLY A 72 6.20 -0.23 -3.34
CA GLY A 72 6.52 1.18 -3.18
C GLY A 72 5.98 2.00 -4.34
N ALA A 73 6.48 3.22 -4.48
CA ALA A 73 6.27 3.98 -5.70
C ALA A 73 7.15 3.36 -6.78
N CYS A 74 6.57 2.78 -7.81
CA CYS A 74 7.29 2.16 -8.92
C CYS A 74 6.73 2.62 -10.28
N ALA A 75 7.51 2.43 -11.34
CA ALA A 75 7.12 2.78 -12.71
C ALA A 75 6.74 4.27 -12.89
N LYS A 76 7.69 5.18 -12.64
CA LYS A 76 7.53 6.64 -12.74
C LYS A 76 6.84 7.14 -14.02
N TYR A 77 6.90 6.37 -15.13
CA TYR A 77 6.31 6.69 -16.43
C TYR A 77 5.50 5.55 -17.07
N GLY A 78 4.99 4.58 -16.31
CA GLY A 78 4.27 3.43 -16.89
C GLY A 78 3.35 2.69 -15.92
N GLU A 79 2.76 1.59 -16.40
CA GLU A 79 2.07 0.62 -15.56
C GLU A 79 3.10 -0.15 -14.70
N MET A 80 2.70 -0.67 -13.54
CA MET A 80 3.63 -1.45 -12.70
C MET A 80 4.13 -2.73 -13.38
N THR A 81 3.31 -3.33 -14.24
CA THR A 81 3.66 -4.51 -15.03
C THR A 81 4.29 -4.07 -16.35
N ILE A 82 5.60 -3.84 -16.34
CA ILE A 82 6.38 -3.61 -17.56
C ILE A 82 7.16 -4.89 -17.88
N ASP A 83 7.30 -5.20 -19.16
CA ASP A 83 8.22 -6.22 -19.64
C ASP A 83 9.65 -5.95 -19.12
N PHE A 84 10.34 -6.99 -18.64
CA PHE A 84 11.66 -6.86 -18.01
C PHE A 84 12.70 -6.20 -18.93
N THR A 85 12.63 -6.45 -20.23
CA THR A 85 13.52 -5.83 -21.21
C THR A 85 13.21 -4.35 -21.35
N ALA A 86 11.93 -3.97 -21.42
CA ALA A 86 11.53 -2.56 -21.48
C ALA A 86 11.86 -1.77 -20.19
N ALA A 87 11.81 -2.43 -19.02
CA ALA A 87 12.26 -1.84 -17.76
C ALA A 87 13.78 -1.57 -17.75
N GLN A 88 14.60 -2.49 -18.27
CA GLN A 88 16.05 -2.30 -18.36
C GLN A 88 16.46 -1.22 -19.37
N GLU A 89 15.72 -1.07 -20.46
CA GLU A 89 16.01 -0.08 -21.50
C GLU A 89 15.63 1.34 -21.10
N ASN A 90 14.68 1.50 -20.16
CA ASN A 90 14.24 2.79 -19.68
C ASN A 90 15.09 3.29 -18.50
N LYS A 91 16.07 4.15 -18.79
CA LYS A 91 16.95 4.76 -17.77
C LYS A 91 16.24 5.56 -16.69
N ASP A 92 15.00 5.99 -16.94
CA ASP A 92 14.19 6.74 -15.98
C ASP A 92 13.20 5.85 -15.20
N PHE A 93 13.24 4.53 -15.41
CA PHE A 93 12.46 3.57 -14.65
C PHE A 93 12.98 3.48 -13.22
N TYR A 94 12.12 3.86 -12.27
CA TYR A 94 12.37 3.64 -10.85
C TYR A 94 11.56 2.41 -10.41
N ASP A 95 12.27 1.43 -9.85
CA ASP A 95 11.69 0.17 -9.43
C ASP A 95 11.82 -0.02 -7.92
N LYS A 96 10.68 0.06 -7.24
CA LYS A 96 10.53 -0.33 -5.84
C LYS A 96 9.35 -1.26 -5.67
N GLU A 97 9.23 -2.27 -6.53
CA GLU A 97 8.19 -3.28 -6.44
C GLU A 97 8.21 -4.00 -5.07
N VAL A 98 9.39 -4.28 -4.51
CA VAL A 98 9.53 -4.83 -3.16
C VAL A 98 9.84 -3.70 -2.18
N PHE A 99 8.81 -3.13 -1.56
CA PHE A 99 8.98 -2.09 -0.54
C PHE A 99 8.85 -2.64 0.88
N ILE A 100 7.77 -3.37 1.18
CA ILE A 100 7.58 -4.03 2.47
C ILE A 100 7.39 -5.53 2.24
N ASP A 101 8.21 -6.35 2.87
CA ASP A 101 8.22 -7.80 2.72
C ASP A 101 8.55 -8.50 4.04
N ALA A 102 8.80 -9.81 3.99
CA ALA A 102 9.19 -10.59 5.16
C ALA A 102 10.49 -10.12 5.83
N ASN A 103 11.39 -9.46 5.10
CA ASN A 103 12.70 -9.06 5.59
C ASN A 103 12.65 -7.79 6.44
N ASN A 104 11.66 -6.92 6.20
CA ASN A 104 11.58 -5.62 6.86
C ASN A 104 10.27 -5.33 7.61
N ILE A 105 9.25 -6.20 7.51
CA ILE A 105 7.97 -5.99 8.21
C ILE A 105 8.11 -5.97 9.75
N ASN A 106 9.21 -6.48 10.29
CA ASN A 106 9.53 -6.44 11.71
C ASN A 106 9.71 -5.01 12.26
N VAL A 107 9.95 -4.00 11.42
CA VAL A 107 9.95 -2.58 11.85
C VAL A 107 8.62 -2.14 12.44
N PHE A 108 7.53 -2.87 12.14
CA PHE A 108 6.19 -2.61 12.65
C PHE A 108 5.81 -3.50 13.84
N ARG A 109 6.77 -4.08 14.55
CA ARG A 109 6.52 -4.82 15.80
C ARG A 109 5.67 -4.00 16.77
N GLU A 110 4.74 -4.66 17.47
CA GLU A 110 3.82 -4.04 18.46
C GLU A 110 2.88 -2.99 17.85
N LYS A 111 2.69 -2.99 16.53
CA LYS A 111 1.75 -2.11 15.83
C LYS A 111 0.50 -2.85 15.36
N VAL A 112 -0.56 -2.08 15.13
CA VAL A 112 -1.76 -2.51 14.43
C VAL A 112 -1.63 -2.10 12.96
N PHE A 113 -1.52 -3.08 12.07
CA PHE A 113 -1.24 -2.89 10.65
C PHE A 113 -2.50 -3.15 9.81
N PHE A 114 -3.06 -2.10 9.22
CA PHE A 114 -4.12 -2.16 8.22
C PHE A 114 -3.51 -2.13 6.83
N CYS A 115 -3.70 -3.19 6.06
CA CYS A 115 -3.14 -3.38 4.74
C CYS A 115 -4.22 -3.28 3.66
N PHE A 116 -4.34 -2.10 3.06
CA PHE A 116 -5.23 -1.85 1.94
C PHE A 116 -4.53 -2.18 0.60
N SER A 117 -4.18 -3.45 0.42
CA SER A 117 -3.51 -4.01 -0.76
C SER A 117 -4.08 -5.37 -1.15
N CYS A 118 -4.13 -5.66 -2.45
CA CYS A 118 -4.61 -6.93 -3.01
C CYS A 118 -3.88 -8.14 -2.40
N ASN A 119 -4.61 -9.23 -2.15
CA ASN A 119 -4.11 -10.49 -1.59
C ASN A 119 -3.36 -10.40 -0.25
N SER A 120 -3.45 -9.27 0.46
CA SER A 120 -2.67 -9.00 1.66
C SER A 120 -2.97 -9.93 2.84
N ASN A 121 -4.15 -10.56 2.90
CA ASN A 121 -4.54 -11.47 4.00
C ASN A 121 -4.59 -12.95 3.62
N LYS A 122 -4.02 -13.33 2.46
CA LYS A 122 -4.07 -14.70 1.95
C LYS A 122 -3.63 -15.69 3.03
N ASN A 123 -4.45 -16.68 3.34
CA ASN A 123 -4.20 -17.57 4.48
C ASN A 123 -3.22 -18.71 4.11
N ASN A 124 -1.94 -18.39 3.96
CA ASN A 124 -0.87 -19.37 3.75
C ASN A 124 0.38 -19.01 4.56
N SER A 125 1.27 -19.99 4.79
CA SER A 125 2.46 -19.81 5.64
C SER A 125 3.49 -18.80 5.11
N LYS A 126 3.47 -18.52 3.81
CA LYS A 126 4.37 -17.55 3.16
C LYS A 126 3.78 -16.14 3.13
N SER A 127 2.51 -15.99 3.45
CA SER A 127 1.84 -14.69 3.36
C SER A 127 2.45 -13.69 4.34
N LEU A 128 2.53 -12.44 3.90
CA LEU A 128 2.99 -11.33 4.71
C LEU A 128 2.13 -11.18 5.98
N ALA A 129 0.81 -11.42 5.88
CA ALA A 129 -0.08 -11.45 7.04
C ALA A 129 0.30 -12.53 8.07
N ARG A 130 0.68 -13.74 7.65
CA ARG A 130 1.12 -14.78 8.61
C ARG A 130 2.51 -14.51 9.16
N LEU A 131 3.43 -14.06 8.31
CA LEU A 131 4.79 -13.75 8.72
C LEU A 131 4.83 -12.56 9.69
N SER A 132 4.04 -11.51 9.44
CA SER A 132 3.91 -10.34 10.32
C SER A 132 3.67 -10.73 11.79
N LYS A 133 2.85 -11.76 12.03
CA LYS A 133 2.57 -12.28 13.37
C LYS A 133 3.78 -12.88 14.06
N THR A 134 4.61 -13.61 13.31
CA THR A 134 5.86 -14.17 13.84
C THR A 134 6.87 -13.08 14.21
N TYR A 135 6.80 -11.91 13.56
CA TYR A 135 7.66 -10.76 13.86
C TYR A 135 7.12 -9.85 14.98
N GLY A 136 5.94 -10.14 15.52
CA GLY A 136 5.37 -9.45 16.67
C GLY A 136 4.44 -8.29 16.34
N ILE A 137 3.87 -8.22 15.14
CA ILE A 137 2.78 -7.29 14.82
C ILE A 137 1.52 -7.69 15.59
N GLU A 138 0.99 -6.76 16.37
CA GLU A 138 -0.11 -6.99 17.32
C GLU A 138 -1.40 -7.40 16.60
N ALA A 139 -1.74 -6.70 15.53
CA ALA A 139 -2.90 -6.96 14.68
C ALA A 139 -2.54 -6.71 13.22
N PHE A 140 -3.01 -7.58 12.32
CA PHE A 140 -2.87 -7.40 10.87
C PHE A 140 -4.25 -7.54 10.25
N VAL A 141 -4.73 -6.48 9.62
CA VAL A 141 -6.03 -6.43 8.96
C VAL A 141 -5.79 -6.19 7.48
N GLY A 142 -6.17 -7.14 6.63
CA GLY A 142 -6.10 -6.99 5.18
C GLY A 142 -7.26 -7.72 4.52
N PHE A 143 -7.28 -7.79 3.20
CA PHE A 143 -8.33 -8.45 2.43
C PHE A 143 -7.75 -9.28 1.29
N GLY A 144 -8.53 -10.27 0.84
CA GLY A 144 -8.10 -11.21 -0.20
C GLY A 144 -8.21 -10.57 -1.57
N ASN A 145 -9.41 -10.08 -1.91
CA ASN A 145 -9.65 -9.33 -3.14
C ASN A 145 -10.19 -7.94 -2.76
N ILE A 146 -9.57 -6.88 -3.29
CA ILE A 146 -10.28 -5.61 -3.44
C ILE A 146 -11.15 -5.79 -4.68
N PRO A 147 -12.49 -5.71 -4.59
CA PRO A 147 -13.30 -5.56 -5.79
C PRO A 147 -13.01 -4.18 -6.37
N THR A 148 -12.03 -4.10 -7.29
CA THR A 148 -11.71 -2.89 -8.05
C THR A 148 -12.58 -2.75 -9.30
N ASP A 149 -13.40 -3.76 -9.60
CA ASP A 149 -14.38 -3.73 -10.68
C ASP A 149 -15.55 -2.82 -10.27
N TYR A 150 -15.31 -1.52 -10.30
CA TYR A 150 -16.40 -0.56 -10.47
C TYR A 150 -16.95 -0.76 -11.88
N ILE A 151 -17.90 -1.66 -12.03
CA ILE A 151 -18.78 -1.67 -13.20
C ILE A 151 -19.76 -0.53 -12.95
N GLU A 152 -19.56 0.60 -13.64
CA GLU A 152 -20.56 1.64 -13.72
C GLU A 152 -21.83 0.97 -14.28
N GLY A 153 -22.83 0.76 -13.43
CA GLY A 153 -24.03 0.04 -13.81
C GLY A 153 -24.66 0.76 -14.99
N ASP A 154 -24.63 0.12 -16.15
CA ASP A 154 -25.22 0.67 -17.37
C ASP A 154 -26.72 0.90 -17.11
N LEU A 155 -27.09 2.17 -16.96
CA LEU A 155 -28.48 2.60 -16.77
C LEU A 155 -29.34 2.33 -18.02
N SER A 156 -28.76 1.80 -19.10
CA SER A 156 -29.47 1.47 -20.34
C SER A 156 -30.44 0.28 -20.24
N GLN A 157 -30.42 -0.53 -19.16
CA GLN A 157 -31.33 -1.67 -19.02
C GLN A 157 -32.58 -1.42 -18.14
N LYS A 158 -32.90 -0.17 -17.80
CA LYS A 158 -34.26 0.17 -17.30
C LYS A 158 -35.14 0.66 -18.44
N GLY A 159 -35.54 -0.29 -19.28
CA GLY A 159 -36.54 -0.04 -20.31
C GLY A 159 -36.94 -1.31 -21.05
N VAL A 160 -37.72 -2.18 -20.39
CA VAL A 160 -39.05 -2.70 -20.83
C VAL A 160 -39.76 -3.22 -19.59
#